data_AF-A0A1F2YDG6-F1
#
_entry.id   AF-A0A1F2YDG6-F1
#
_cell.length_a   1.000
_cell.length_b   1.000
_cell.length_c   1.000
_cell.angle_alpha   90.00
_cell.angle_beta   90.00
_cell.angle_gamma   90.00
#
_symmetry.space_group_name_H-M   'P 1'
#
loop_
_entity.id
_entity.type
_entity.pdbx_description
1 polymer ?
#
loop_
_entity_poly.entity_id
_entity_poly.type
_entity_poly.pdbx_seq_one_letter_code
_entity_poly.pdbx_strand_id
1 'polypeptide(L)'
;MALQVPDEVRKELEIDAPRERVWRAVTEPDELLGWFPTHGAEVDLRPGGLVRSALTEQIRQGNDTGWSEELDELRAYVEAG
;
A
#
# COMPACT_ATOMS: atom_id res chain seq x y z
N MET A 1 19.91 -0.53 26.54
CA MET A 1 18.44 -0.30 26.50
C MET A 1 17.90 -1.02 25.28
N ALA A 2 16.91 -1.90 25.44
CA ALA A 2 16.23 -2.47 24.28
C ALA A 2 15.28 -1.41 23.71
N LEU A 3 15.29 -1.21 22.39
CA LEU A 3 14.24 -0.44 21.72
C LEU A 3 12.92 -1.20 21.89
N GLN A 4 11.94 -0.55 22.52
CA GLN A 4 10.56 -1.05 22.48
C GLN A 4 10.01 -0.78 21.08
N VAL A 5 9.83 -1.84 20.30
CA VAL A 5 9.04 -1.77 19.06
C VAL A 5 7.57 -1.83 19.47
N PRO A 6 6.73 -0.86 19.05
CA PRO A 6 5.31 -0.89 19.34
C PRO A 6 4.62 -2.06 18.64
N ASP A 7 3.60 -2.65 19.28
CA ASP A 7 2.83 -3.77 18.73
C ASP A 7 1.81 -3.33 17.65
N GLU A 8 1.64 -2.01 17.43
CA GLU A 8 0.67 -1.45 16.48
C GLU A 8 1.31 -0.34 15.62
N VAL A 9 1.01 -0.37 14.32
CA VAL A 9 1.22 0.73 13.39
C VAL A 9 -0.14 1.25 12.93
N ARG A 10 -0.41 2.54 13.16
CA ARG A 10 -1.63 3.23 12.69
C ARG A 10 -1.27 4.40 11.79
N LYS A 11 -2.02 4.55 10.69
CA LYS A 11 -1.89 5.64 9.73
C LYS A 11 -3.27 6.15 9.34
N GLU A 12 -3.36 7.46 9.14
CA GLU A 12 -4.55 8.15 8.68
C GLU A 12 -4.14 9.07 7.53
N LEU A 13 -4.96 9.12 6.48
CA LEU A 13 -4.71 9.88 5.26
C LEU A 13 -6.02 10.55 4.82
N GLU A 14 -5.96 11.85 4.58
CA GLU A 14 -7.05 12.60 3.93
C GLU A 14 -6.78 12.63 2.42
N ILE A 15 -7.82 12.36 1.62
CA ILE A 15 -7.75 12.29 0.16
C ILE A 15 -8.87 13.17 -0.41
N ASP A 16 -8.53 14.12 -1.29
CA ASP A 16 -9.51 15.01 -1.93
C ASP A 16 -10.16 14.35 -3.15
N ALA A 17 -10.94 13.30 -2.90
CA ALA A 17 -11.68 12.58 -3.94
C ALA A 17 -13.00 11.99 -3.41
N PRO A 18 -13.99 11.71 -4.30
CA PRO A 18 -15.20 11.01 -3.92
C PRO A 18 -14.89 9.63 -3.29
N ARG A 19 -15.69 9.23 -2.29
CA ARG A 19 -15.52 7.96 -1.57
C ARG A 19 -15.51 6.76 -2.52
N GLU A 20 -16.30 6.79 -3.58
CA GLU A 20 -16.40 5.74 -4.59
C GLU A 20 -15.09 5.55 -5.36
N ARG A 21 -14.36 6.64 -5.64
CA ARG A 21 -13.04 6.60 -6.29
C ARG A 21 -12.00 5.97 -5.37
N VAL A 22 -11.98 6.39 -4.09
CA VAL A 22 -11.11 5.80 -3.06
C VAL A 22 -11.40 4.30 -2.90
N TRP A 23 -12.68 3.92 -2.84
CA TRP A 23 -13.07 2.52 -2.71
C TRP A 23 -12.58 1.67 -3.89
N ARG A 24 -12.76 2.16 -5.12
CA ARG A 24 -12.24 1.48 -6.31
C ARG A 24 -10.73 1.32 -6.26
N ALA A 25 -10.00 2.37 -5.87
CA ALA A 25 -8.54 2.35 -5.78
C ALA A 25 -7.99 1.26 -4.86
N VAL A 26 -8.73 0.88 -3.81
CA VAL A 26 -8.30 -0.11 -2.81
C VAL A 26 -8.95 -1.48 -2.95
N THR A 27 -9.90 -1.66 -3.87
CA THR A 27 -10.64 -2.92 -4.02
C THR A 27 -10.61 -3.51 -5.43
N GLU A 28 -10.50 -2.68 -6.47
CA GLU A 28 -10.46 -3.16 -7.84
C GLU A 28 -9.04 -3.60 -8.20
N PRO A 29 -8.85 -4.80 -8.80
CA PRO A 29 -7.52 -5.32 -9.08
C PRO A 29 -6.62 -4.41 -9.90
N ASP A 30 -7.14 -3.86 -11.00
CA ASP A 30 -6.37 -3.02 -11.93
C ASP A 30 -5.99 -1.67 -11.28
N GLU A 31 -6.84 -1.16 -10.39
CA GLU A 31 -6.57 0.09 -9.67
C GLU A 31 -5.58 -0.14 -8.53
N LEU A 32 -5.71 -1.25 -7.80
CA LEU A 32 -4.81 -1.60 -6.71
C LEU A 32 -3.39 -1.80 -7.24
N LEU A 33 -3.22 -2.46 -8.40
CA LEU A 33 -1.91 -2.60 -9.07
C LEU A 33 -1.33 -1.26 -9.56
N GLY A 34 -2.13 -0.20 -9.62
CA GLY A 34 -1.70 1.13 -10.04
C GLY A 34 -0.88 1.90 -9.02
N TRP A 35 -1.01 1.58 -7.73
CA TRP A 35 -0.30 2.27 -6.64
C TRP A 35 0.23 1.34 -5.55
N PHE A 36 -0.38 0.16 -5.34
CA PHE A 36 0.05 -0.74 -4.27
C PHE A 36 1.47 -1.21 -4.58
N PRO A 37 2.40 -1.18 -3.61
CA PRO A 37 3.83 -1.41 -3.83
C PRO A 37 4.12 -2.90 -4.08
N THR A 38 3.66 -3.43 -5.22
CA THR A 38 3.90 -4.80 -5.67
C THR A 38 5.22 -4.92 -6.40
N HIS A 39 6.20 -4.05 -6.13
CA HIS A 39 7.45 -4.00 -6.87
C HIS A 39 8.19 -5.35 -6.80
N GLY A 40 8.21 -6.06 -7.94
CA GLY A 40 8.79 -7.40 -8.04
C GLY A 40 7.94 -8.51 -7.39
N ALA A 41 6.68 -8.24 -7.05
CA ALA A 41 5.75 -9.22 -6.51
C ALA A 41 4.80 -9.78 -7.59
N GLU A 42 4.56 -11.09 -7.56
CA GLU A 42 3.48 -11.72 -8.32
C GLU A 42 2.20 -11.66 -7.49
N VAL A 43 1.10 -11.15 -8.06
CA VAL A 43 -0.15 -10.92 -7.33
C VAL A 43 -1.33 -11.49 -8.10
N ASP A 44 -2.13 -12.33 -7.44
CA ASP A 44 -3.39 -12.88 -7.95
C ASP A 44 -4.56 -12.34 -7.11
N LEU A 45 -5.24 -11.30 -7.61
CA LEU A 45 -6.27 -10.54 -6.88
C LEU A 45 -7.65 -11.18 -7.01
N ARG A 46 -7.82 -12.31 -6.33
CA ARG A 46 -9.10 -13.02 -6.16
C ARG A 46 -9.16 -13.70 -4.79
N PRO A 47 -10.33 -14.11 -4.30
CA PRO A 47 -10.42 -14.93 -3.10
C PRO A 47 -9.53 -16.19 -3.20
N GLY A 48 -8.62 -16.36 -2.23
CA GLY A 48 -7.66 -17.46 -2.20
C GLY A 48 -6.49 -17.33 -3.19
N GLY A 49 -6.31 -16.18 -3.84
CA GLY A 49 -5.14 -15.87 -4.66
C GLY A 49 -3.87 -15.67 -3.82
N LEU A 50 -2.72 -15.78 -4.47
CA LEU A 50 -1.41 -15.68 -3.83
C LEU A 50 -0.75 -14.33 -4.11
N VAL A 51 -0.04 -13.84 -3.10
CA VAL A 51 0.94 -12.76 -3.24
C VAL A 51 2.31 -13.35 -2.98
N ARG A 52 3.19 -13.30 -3.96
CA ARG A 52 4.60 -13.67 -3.82
C ARG A 52 5.44 -12.40 -3.93
N SER A 53 6.05 -11.99 -2.83
CA SER A 53 7.05 -10.92 -2.81
C SER A 53 8.40 -11.47 -2.33
N ALA A 54 9.49 -10.88 -2.82
CA ALA A 54 10.81 -11.10 -2.25
C ALA A 54 11.04 -10.10 -1.11
N LEU A 55 11.69 -10.52 -0.01
CA LEU A 55 12.15 -9.63 1.06
C LEU A 55 13.38 -8.84 0.59
N THR A 56 13.16 -7.92 -0.34
CA THR A 56 14.20 -7.05 -0.87
C THR A 56 14.49 -5.89 0.09
N GLU A 57 15.63 -5.25 -0.10
CA GLU A 57 15.99 -4.05 0.65
C GLU A 57 14.95 -2.93 0.50
N GLN A 58 14.34 -2.80 -0.67
CA GLN A 58 13.28 -1.82 -0.93
C GLN A 58 12.03 -2.11 -0.08
N ILE A 59 11.56 -3.36 -0.05
CA ILE A 59 10.42 -3.78 0.79
C ILE A 59 10.73 -3.54 2.28
N ARG A 60 11.98 -3.77 2.70
CA ARG A 60 12.42 -3.51 4.07
C ARG A 60 12.36 -2.02 4.41
N GLN A 61 12.82 -1.16 3.51
CA GLN A 61 12.81 0.30 3.72
C GLN A 61 11.39 0.84 3.91
N GLY A 62 10.42 0.47 3.08
CA GLY A 62 9.01 0.90 3.25
C GLY A 62 8.40 0.46 4.59
N ASN A 63 8.76 -0.73 5.07
CA ASN A 63 8.36 -1.21 6.38
C ASN A 63 8.99 -0.41 7.54
N ASP A 64 10.27 -0.05 7.42
CA ASP A 64 10.99 0.71 8.45
C ASP A 64 10.54 2.20 8.51
N THR A 65 10.13 2.78 7.39
CA THR A 65 9.63 4.16 7.30
C THR A 65 8.12 4.27 7.55
N GLY A 66 7.47 3.14 7.84
CA GLY A 66 6.07 3.08 8.18
C GLY A 66 5.15 3.50 7.03
N TRP A 67 5.46 3.07 5.81
CA TRP A 67 4.55 3.13 4.65
C TRP A 67 4.15 4.54 4.19
N SER A 68 4.95 5.56 4.53
CA SER A 68 4.52 6.95 4.32
C SER A 68 4.59 7.35 2.84
N GLU A 69 5.60 6.87 2.11
CA GLU A 69 5.77 7.15 0.68
C GLU A 69 4.66 6.48 -0.13
N GLU A 70 4.33 5.23 0.18
CA GLU A 70 3.32 4.44 -0.52
C GLU A 70 1.90 5.00 -0.28
N LEU A 71 1.65 5.59 0.89
CA LEU A 71 0.39 6.28 1.17
C LEU A 71 0.30 7.63 0.45
N ASP A 72 1.42 8.33 0.28
CA ASP A 72 1.48 9.54 -0.56
C ASP A 72 1.23 9.20 -2.03
N GLU A 73 1.75 8.06 -2.51
CA GLU A 73 1.48 7.54 -3.84
C GLU A 73 0.00 7.19 -4.03
N LEU A 74 -0.65 6.53 -3.06
CA LEU A 74 -2.09 6.29 -3.08
C LEU A 74 -2.87 7.60 -3.24
N ARG A 75 -2.55 8.62 -2.43
CA ARG A 75 -3.21 9.93 -2.52
C ARG A 75 -3.06 10.52 -3.91
N ALA A 76 -1.83 10.59 -4.42
CA ALA A 76 -1.55 11.13 -5.73
C ALA A 76 -2.26 10.35 -6.85
N TYR A 77 -2.29 9.02 -6.77
CA TYR A 77 -2.98 8.15 -7.73
C TYR A 77 -4.50 8.40 -7.75
N VAL A 78 -5.10 8.56 -6.58
CA VAL A 78 -6.54 8.79 -6.43
C VAL A 78 -6.93 10.18 -6.90
N GLU A 79 -6.17 11.22 -6.53
CA GLU A 79 -6.46 12.62 -6.87
C GLU A 79 -6.19 12.94 -8.35
N ALA A 80 -5.39 12.14 -9.04
CA ALA A 80 -5.06 12.34 -10.46
C ALA A 80 -6.14 11.86 -11.46
N GLY A 81 -7.15 11.10 -11.03
CA GLY A 81 -8.15 10.48 -11.92
C GLY A 81 -9.58 10.60 -11.43
#